data_AF-A0A845WPY8-F1
#
_entry.id   AF-A0A845WPY8-F1
#
_cell.length_a   1.000
_cell.length_b   1.000
_cell.length_c   1.000
_cell.angle_alpha   90.00
_cell.angle_beta   90.00
_cell.angle_gamma   90.00
#
_symmetry.space_group_name_H-M   'P 1'
#
loop_
_entity.id
_entity.type
_entity.pdbx_description
1 polymer ?
#
loop_
_entity_poly.entity_id
_entity_poly.type
_entity_poly.pdbx_seq_one_letter_code
_entity_poly.pdbx_strand_id
1 'polypeptide(L)'
;MKFWLGASIIAGMSAIATTPAVAGSLTGATLTGSDYYKYASDGTNTYLDQNAILSTILQRDASDPGGNVELFASSETLSNSDFATYTDVTSLTGDIGGKDITLSSLTLADWNSDLDRDGITLAQQWITDAFTAHGLGSYVNNVVVNTFDNLFRANGGLQRFSDPNISYVNQNATGHISIGLAGHLDARDAFEDTFNQLEQKIALLLPDFQVPLPPSIRASEIVKVEYNGKTEYLYGFVPTPSGLVNLEDGTSHNATYQVGFLGAPPGPSSSEPQDVPESSTVLGLIAVAGLFTAGGKLRKANC
;
A
#
# COMPACT_ATOMS: atom_id res chain seq x y z
N MET A 1 7.73 -26.76 7.53
CA MET A 1 7.34 -25.69 8.47
C MET A 1 6.88 -24.52 7.62
N LYS A 2 5.58 -24.29 7.49
CA LYS A 2 5.02 -23.18 6.70
C LYS A 2 4.96 -22.00 7.66
N PHE A 3 5.91 -21.06 7.55
CA PHE A 3 5.88 -19.84 8.34
C PHE A 3 4.64 -19.06 7.92
N TRP A 4 3.66 -18.95 8.82
CA TRP A 4 2.58 -17.98 8.68
C TRP A 4 3.19 -16.62 8.99
N LEU A 5 3.67 -15.95 7.94
CA LEU A 5 3.98 -14.53 7.97
C LEU A 5 2.65 -13.83 8.30
N GLY A 6 2.57 -13.21 9.48
CA GLY A 6 1.35 -12.51 9.89
C GLY A 6 1.09 -11.36 8.93
N ALA A 7 -0.11 -11.33 8.36
CA ALA A 7 -0.58 -10.14 7.67
C ALA A 7 -0.88 -9.06 8.71
N SER A 8 -0.52 -7.81 8.44
CA SER A 8 -0.88 -6.66 9.28
C SER A 8 -1.61 -5.61 8.49
N ILE A 9 -2.33 -4.73 9.21
CA ILE A 9 -3.10 -3.65 8.60
C ILE A 9 -2.53 -2.33 9.04
N ILE A 10 -2.47 -1.39 8.11
CA ILE A 10 -2.22 0.01 8.42
C ILE A 10 -3.34 0.82 7.79
N ALA A 11 -4.32 1.18 8.60
CA ALA A 11 -5.32 2.17 8.23
C ALA A 11 -4.63 3.55 8.24
N GLY A 12 -4.54 4.18 7.08
CA GLY A 12 -3.88 5.47 6.92
C GLY A 12 -4.66 6.58 7.64
N MET A 13 -4.27 6.91 8.88
CA MET A 13 -4.64 8.19 9.49
C MET A 13 -3.79 9.28 8.85
N SER A 14 -4.30 9.95 7.81
CA SER A 14 -3.63 11.12 7.24
C SER A 14 -3.66 12.27 8.24
N ALA A 15 -2.70 12.31 9.17
CA ALA A 15 -2.29 13.57 9.78
C ALA A 15 -1.79 14.44 8.63
N ILE A 16 -2.45 15.60 8.42
CA ILE A 16 -2.15 16.65 7.44
C ILE A 16 -0.71 16.53 6.91
N ALA A 17 -0.55 15.78 5.83
CA ALA A 17 0.75 15.41 5.32
C ALA A 17 1.21 16.55 4.42
N THR A 18 2.09 17.41 4.92
CA THR A 18 3.07 18.01 4.01
C THR A 18 3.72 16.82 3.30
N THR A 19 3.50 16.65 1.99
CA THR A 19 4.08 15.59 1.18
C THR A 19 5.57 15.48 1.51
N PRO A 20 6.03 14.41 2.18
CA PRO A 20 7.44 14.30 2.55
C PRO A 20 8.29 14.40 1.28
N ALA A 21 9.42 15.09 1.35
CA ALA A 21 10.33 15.19 0.21
C ALA A 21 10.65 13.78 -0.32
N VAL A 22 10.33 13.54 -1.59
CA VAL A 22 10.53 12.25 -2.26
C VAL A 22 12.02 12.04 -2.47
N ALA A 23 12.56 10.97 -1.87
CA ALA A 23 13.94 10.54 -2.04
C ALA A 23 14.08 9.44 -3.11
N GLY A 24 12.99 8.72 -3.41
CA GLY A 24 12.95 7.72 -4.47
C GLY A 24 11.51 7.37 -4.87
N SER A 25 11.37 6.73 -6.02
CA SER A 25 10.10 6.19 -6.53
C SER A 25 10.29 4.73 -6.93
N LEU A 26 9.19 4.04 -7.22
CA LEU A 26 9.24 2.69 -7.79
C LEU A 26 10.05 2.68 -9.09
N THR A 27 10.98 1.74 -9.18
CA THR A 27 11.79 1.49 -10.39
C THR A 27 11.58 0.07 -10.88
N GLY A 28 11.88 -0.18 -12.16
CA GLY A 28 11.69 -1.51 -12.75
C GLY A 28 10.23 -2.00 -12.71
N ALA A 29 9.27 -1.07 -12.70
CA ALA A 29 7.85 -1.38 -12.57
C ALA A 29 7.39 -2.34 -13.68
N THR A 30 6.75 -3.45 -13.30
CA THR A 30 6.14 -4.42 -14.22
C THR A 30 4.78 -4.88 -13.73
N LEU A 31 3.92 -5.29 -14.66
CA LEU A 31 2.61 -5.86 -14.35
C LEU A 31 2.63 -7.37 -14.60
N THR A 32 2.05 -8.11 -13.66
CA THR A 32 1.75 -9.55 -13.79
C THR A 32 0.25 -9.77 -13.72
N GLY A 33 -0.25 -10.83 -14.35
CA GLY A 33 -1.69 -11.02 -14.56
C GLY A 33 -2.17 -10.37 -15.86
N SER A 34 -3.45 -10.52 -16.16
CA SER A 34 -4.06 -10.02 -17.41
C SER A 34 -5.24 -9.09 -17.18
N ASP A 35 -5.72 -8.97 -15.95
CA ASP A 35 -6.91 -8.19 -15.62
C ASP A 35 -6.52 -6.87 -15.00
N TYR A 36 -6.17 -5.90 -15.86
CA TYR A 36 -5.76 -4.57 -15.45
C TYR A 36 -6.01 -3.53 -16.54
N TYR A 37 -6.22 -2.30 -16.10
CA TYR A 37 -6.22 -1.13 -16.96
C TYR A 37 -5.11 -0.17 -16.58
N LYS A 38 -4.58 0.52 -17.59
CA LYS A 38 -3.68 1.65 -17.39
C LYS A 38 -4.40 2.91 -17.81
N TYR A 39 -4.41 3.90 -16.94
CA TYR A 39 -4.94 5.22 -17.22
C TYR A 39 -3.81 6.23 -17.28
N ALA A 40 -3.71 6.93 -18.42
CA ALA A 40 -2.86 8.09 -18.57
C ALA A 40 -3.61 9.36 -18.14
N SER A 41 -2.89 10.45 -17.89
CA SER A 41 -3.45 11.75 -17.55
C SER A 41 -3.04 12.83 -18.55
N ASP A 42 -3.98 13.71 -18.91
CA ASP A 42 -3.71 14.94 -19.68
C ASP A 42 -3.55 16.19 -18.77
N GLY A 43 -3.57 15.99 -17.44
CA GLY A 43 -3.55 17.06 -16.43
C GLY A 43 -4.92 17.59 -16.03
N THR A 44 -6.01 17.05 -16.58
CA THR A 44 -7.40 17.32 -16.15
C THR A 44 -8.22 16.05 -16.09
N ASN A 45 -8.00 15.13 -17.03
CA ASN A 45 -8.70 13.86 -17.09
C ASN A 45 -7.71 12.70 -17.03
N THR A 46 -8.14 11.61 -16.40
CA THR A 46 -7.58 10.29 -16.65
C THR A 46 -8.33 9.61 -17.79
N TYR A 47 -7.65 8.88 -18.66
CA TYR A 47 -8.27 8.13 -19.75
C TYR A 47 -7.54 6.80 -19.98
N LEU A 48 -8.28 5.78 -20.42
CA LEU A 48 -7.72 4.46 -20.68
C LEU A 48 -6.69 4.52 -21.81
N ASP A 49 -5.46 4.09 -21.51
CA ASP A 49 -4.38 3.92 -22.47
C ASP A 49 -3.52 2.71 -22.07
N GLN A 50 -3.84 1.54 -22.63
CA GLN A 50 -3.10 0.31 -22.34
C GLN A 50 -1.62 0.36 -22.78
N ASN A 51 -1.25 1.30 -23.66
CA ASN A 51 0.14 1.52 -24.08
C ASN A 51 0.90 2.50 -23.18
N ALA A 52 0.23 3.10 -22.18
CA ALA A 52 0.85 4.01 -21.24
C ALA A 52 2.07 3.36 -20.56
N ILE A 53 3.11 4.17 -20.40
CA ILE A 53 4.39 3.78 -19.82
C ILE A 53 4.26 3.89 -18.30
N LEU A 54 4.48 2.77 -17.58
CA LEU A 54 4.36 2.70 -16.12
C LEU A 54 5.21 3.75 -15.41
N SER A 55 6.45 3.94 -15.86
CA SER A 55 7.33 4.95 -15.29
C SER A 55 6.86 6.38 -15.53
N THR A 56 5.86 6.64 -16.37
CA THR A 56 5.26 7.97 -16.54
C THR A 56 4.01 8.13 -15.68
N ILE A 57 3.13 7.13 -15.67
CA ILE A 57 1.83 7.23 -14.97
C ILE A 57 1.95 7.01 -13.45
N LEU A 58 2.98 6.29 -12.98
CA LEU A 58 3.21 5.99 -11.55
C LEU A 58 4.10 7.04 -10.84
N GLN A 59 4.09 8.29 -11.31
CA GLN A 59 4.88 9.40 -10.76
C GLN A 59 4.01 10.45 -10.06
N ARG A 60 4.68 11.47 -9.50
CA ARG A 60 4.12 12.66 -8.83
C ARG A 60 3.54 12.33 -7.46
N ASP A 61 2.49 13.02 -7.03
CA ASP A 61 1.96 12.96 -5.66
C ASP A 61 0.43 13.00 -5.62
N ALA A 62 -0.14 13.01 -4.41
CA ALA A 62 -1.59 12.92 -4.17
C ALA A 62 -2.41 14.08 -4.75
N SER A 63 -1.80 15.24 -5.01
CA SER A 63 -2.50 16.45 -5.48
C SER A 63 -2.40 16.68 -6.99
N ASP A 64 -1.49 15.96 -7.65
CA ASP A 64 -1.27 16.01 -9.10
C ASP A 64 -0.71 14.66 -9.59
N PRO A 65 -1.50 13.56 -9.57
CA PRO A 65 -1.00 12.26 -9.99
C PRO A 65 -0.80 12.17 -11.51
N GLY A 66 0.14 11.33 -11.97
CA GLY A 66 0.43 11.14 -13.39
C GLY A 66 -0.56 10.24 -14.16
N GLY A 67 -1.48 9.59 -13.45
CA GLY A 67 -2.39 8.57 -13.95
C GLY A 67 -2.63 7.51 -12.86
N ASN A 68 -3.04 6.30 -13.26
CA ASN A 68 -3.13 5.16 -12.37
C ASN A 68 -3.09 3.83 -13.12
N VAL A 69 -2.84 2.75 -12.39
CA VAL A 69 -3.04 1.37 -12.84
C VAL A 69 -4.08 0.72 -11.96
N GLU A 70 -5.17 0.27 -12.57
CA GLU A 70 -6.24 -0.50 -11.95
C GLU A 70 -5.87 -1.99 -11.99
N LEU A 71 -5.76 -2.63 -10.83
CA LEU A 71 -5.26 -4.00 -10.73
C LEU A 71 -6.35 -5.08 -10.76
N PHE A 72 -7.63 -4.73 -10.94
CA PHE A 72 -8.67 -5.75 -11.10
C PHE A 72 -9.85 -5.18 -11.92
N ALA A 73 -9.56 -4.88 -13.19
CA ALA A 73 -10.47 -4.18 -14.09
C ALA A 73 -11.84 -4.86 -14.29
N SER A 74 -11.93 -6.19 -14.16
CA SER A 74 -13.19 -6.90 -14.28
C SER A 74 -13.98 -7.04 -12.97
N SER A 75 -13.42 -6.62 -11.82
CA SER A 75 -13.96 -6.91 -10.48
C SER A 75 -15.45 -6.54 -10.35
N GLU A 76 -15.82 -5.31 -10.72
CA GLU A 76 -17.19 -4.79 -10.63
C GLU A 76 -18.16 -5.45 -11.62
N THR A 77 -17.65 -6.14 -12.64
CA THR A 77 -18.47 -6.88 -13.62
C THR A 77 -18.77 -8.31 -13.19
N LEU A 78 -18.03 -8.82 -12.19
CA LEU A 78 -18.24 -10.17 -11.67
C LEU A 78 -19.52 -10.23 -10.83
N SER A 79 -20.28 -11.31 -11.01
CA SER A 79 -21.32 -11.66 -10.04
C SER A 79 -20.68 -12.07 -8.72
N ASN A 80 -21.43 -11.99 -7.61
CA ASN A 80 -20.93 -12.45 -6.31
C ASN A 80 -20.47 -13.92 -6.33
N SER A 81 -21.12 -14.77 -7.14
CA SER A 81 -20.70 -16.17 -7.31
C SER A 81 -19.39 -16.30 -8.07
N ASP A 82 -19.17 -15.48 -9.10
CA ASP A 82 -17.93 -15.51 -9.87
C ASP A 82 -16.78 -15.00 -9.01
N PHE A 83 -16.95 -13.85 -8.35
CA PHE A 83 -15.95 -13.30 -7.42
C PHE A 83 -15.60 -14.27 -6.28
N ALA A 84 -16.59 -15.01 -5.76
CA ALA A 84 -16.35 -15.98 -4.69
C ALA A 84 -15.45 -17.16 -5.10
N THR A 85 -15.30 -17.41 -6.40
CA THR A 85 -14.43 -18.47 -6.94
C THR A 85 -13.23 -17.91 -7.71
N TYR A 86 -13.14 -16.59 -7.84
CA TYR A 86 -12.05 -15.92 -8.54
C TYR A 86 -10.77 -15.98 -7.70
N THR A 87 -9.70 -16.51 -8.30
CA THR A 87 -8.40 -16.70 -7.63
C THR A 87 -7.24 -16.04 -8.35
N ASP A 88 -7.49 -15.48 -9.54
CA ASP A 88 -6.45 -14.79 -10.29
C ASP A 88 -6.11 -13.47 -9.58
N VAL A 89 -4.84 -13.09 -9.64
CA VAL A 89 -4.34 -11.86 -9.01
C VAL A 89 -3.50 -11.13 -10.04
N THR A 90 -3.80 -9.85 -10.24
CA THR A 90 -2.93 -8.95 -10.98
C THR A 90 -2.10 -8.17 -9.98
N SER A 91 -0.83 -7.98 -10.30
CA SER A 91 0.11 -7.27 -9.44
C SER A 91 0.95 -6.27 -10.21
N LEU A 92 1.24 -5.13 -9.57
CA LEU A 92 2.31 -4.21 -9.90
C LEU A 92 3.53 -4.56 -9.03
N THR A 93 4.65 -4.88 -9.67
CA THR A 93 5.91 -5.21 -8.99
C THR A 93 7.01 -4.21 -9.37
N GLY A 94 8.01 -4.06 -8.52
CA GLY A 94 9.22 -3.28 -8.82
C GLY A 94 10.17 -3.19 -7.62
N ASP A 95 11.16 -2.32 -7.72
CA ASP A 95 12.10 -2.02 -6.63
C ASP A 95 11.82 -0.63 -6.03
N ILE A 96 11.80 -0.56 -4.70
CA ILE A 96 11.81 0.69 -3.96
C ILE A 96 12.74 0.59 -2.75
N GLY A 97 13.68 1.54 -2.64
CA GLY A 97 14.68 1.52 -1.57
C GLY A 97 15.65 0.32 -1.65
N GLY A 98 15.87 -0.26 -2.84
CA GLY A 98 16.72 -1.44 -3.02
C GLY A 98 16.08 -2.74 -2.53
N LYS A 99 14.74 -2.76 -2.47
CA LYS A 99 13.92 -3.91 -2.07
C LYS A 99 12.78 -4.09 -3.06
N ASP A 100 12.50 -5.36 -3.37
CA ASP A 100 11.31 -5.73 -4.14
C ASP A 100 10.04 -5.39 -3.35
N ILE A 101 9.08 -4.80 -4.05
CA ILE A 101 7.71 -4.56 -3.59
C ILE A 101 6.73 -5.15 -4.60
N THR A 102 5.65 -5.75 -4.10
CA THR A 102 4.52 -6.21 -4.90
C THR A 102 3.24 -5.58 -4.35
N LEU A 103 2.45 -4.98 -5.22
CA LEU A 103 1.14 -4.40 -4.94
C LEU A 103 0.13 -5.20 -5.74
N SER A 104 -0.92 -5.72 -5.11
CA SER A 104 -1.84 -6.67 -5.72
C SER A 104 -3.30 -6.34 -5.46
N SER A 105 -4.15 -6.77 -6.38
CA SER A 105 -5.59 -6.89 -6.16
C SER A 105 -5.93 -7.93 -5.10
N LEU A 106 -7.18 -7.88 -4.64
CA LEU A 106 -7.69 -8.77 -3.61
C LEU A 106 -8.62 -9.83 -4.21
N THR A 107 -8.58 -11.01 -3.59
CA THR A 107 -9.53 -12.10 -3.80
C THR A 107 -10.43 -12.21 -2.58
N LEU A 108 -11.47 -13.05 -2.68
CA LEU A 108 -12.26 -13.41 -1.52
C LEU A 108 -11.41 -14.00 -0.36
N ALA A 109 -10.33 -14.71 -0.67
CA ALA A 109 -9.47 -15.29 0.36
C ALA A 109 -8.77 -14.21 1.19
N ASP A 110 -8.39 -13.09 0.56
CA ASP A 110 -7.77 -11.95 1.24
C ASP A 110 -8.78 -11.28 2.18
N TRP A 111 -10.02 -11.06 1.74
CA TRP A 111 -11.10 -10.52 2.58
C TRP A 111 -11.42 -11.36 3.82
N ASN A 112 -11.28 -12.69 3.69
CA ASN A 112 -11.51 -13.65 4.77
C ASN A 112 -10.26 -13.92 5.62
N SER A 113 -9.13 -13.26 5.33
CA SER A 113 -7.91 -13.43 6.11
C SER A 113 -8.09 -12.94 7.54
N ASP A 114 -7.70 -13.77 8.51
CA ASP A 114 -7.64 -13.42 9.93
C ASP A 114 -6.37 -12.60 10.20
N LEU A 115 -6.55 -11.39 10.73
CA LEU A 115 -5.48 -10.38 10.82
C LEU A 115 -4.92 -10.22 12.22
N ASP A 116 -5.63 -10.67 13.26
CA ASP A 116 -5.24 -10.47 14.66
C ASP A 116 -5.17 -11.76 15.48
N ARG A 117 -5.50 -12.92 14.90
CA ARG A 117 -5.60 -14.24 15.57
C ARG A 117 -6.76 -14.35 16.57
N ASP A 118 -7.54 -13.29 16.73
CA ASP A 118 -8.79 -13.28 17.49
C ASP A 118 -9.99 -13.53 16.55
N GLY A 119 -9.72 -13.73 15.26
CA GLY A 119 -10.70 -14.14 14.24
C GLY A 119 -11.36 -12.98 13.52
N ILE A 120 -10.85 -11.75 13.66
CA ILE A 120 -11.35 -10.60 12.89
C ILE A 120 -10.80 -10.68 11.47
N THR A 121 -11.72 -10.71 10.50
CA THR A 121 -11.36 -10.74 9.09
C THR A 121 -11.00 -9.35 8.56
N LEU A 122 -10.29 -9.28 7.43
CA LEU A 122 -10.06 -8.03 6.71
C LEU A 122 -11.35 -7.25 6.47
N ALA A 123 -12.42 -7.93 6.07
CA ALA A 123 -13.72 -7.30 5.83
C ALA A 123 -14.25 -6.62 7.10
N GLN A 124 -14.26 -7.33 8.23
CA GLN A 124 -14.77 -6.79 9.50
C GLN A 124 -13.94 -5.61 10.00
N GLN A 125 -12.61 -5.69 9.86
CA GLN A 125 -11.70 -4.63 10.27
C GLN A 125 -11.85 -3.39 9.39
N TRP A 126 -11.90 -3.56 8.07
CA TRP A 126 -12.13 -2.45 7.14
C TRP A 126 -13.48 -1.77 7.37
N ILE A 127 -14.55 -2.54 7.59
CA ILE A 127 -15.88 -1.99 7.93
C ILE A 127 -15.83 -1.22 9.26
N THR A 128 -15.16 -1.76 10.27
CA THR A 128 -15.00 -1.11 11.58
C THR A 128 -14.28 0.22 11.47
N ASP A 129 -13.19 0.26 10.69
CA ASP A 129 -12.43 1.48 10.46
C ASP A 129 -13.23 2.49 9.63
N ALA A 130 -13.96 2.03 8.61
CA ALA A 130 -14.84 2.86 7.80
C ALA A 130 -15.94 3.51 8.66
N PHE A 131 -16.61 2.75 9.52
CA PHE A 131 -17.60 3.29 10.45
C PHE A 131 -16.98 4.35 11.35
N THR A 132 -15.82 4.05 11.93
CA THR A 132 -15.13 4.96 12.84
C THR A 132 -14.71 6.26 12.13
N ALA A 133 -14.14 6.15 10.92
CA ALA A 133 -13.69 7.29 10.13
C ALA A 133 -14.84 8.24 9.73
N HIS A 134 -16.06 7.71 9.60
CA HIS A 134 -17.26 8.47 9.23
C HIS A 134 -18.12 8.86 10.44
N GLY A 135 -17.57 8.82 11.66
CA GLY A 135 -18.27 9.27 12.88
C GLY A 135 -19.33 8.30 13.39
N LEU A 136 -19.36 7.06 12.88
CA LEU A 136 -20.27 6.00 13.27
C LEU A 136 -19.65 5.01 14.28
N GLY A 137 -18.53 5.37 14.91
CA GLY A 137 -17.81 4.50 15.85
C GLY A 137 -18.69 3.99 17.02
N SER A 138 -19.69 4.77 17.45
CA SER A 138 -20.64 4.33 18.49
C SER A 138 -21.56 3.18 18.07
N TYR A 139 -21.69 2.92 16.77
CA TYR A 139 -22.49 1.82 16.23
C TYR A 139 -21.67 0.54 16.06
N VAL A 140 -20.35 0.60 16.17
CA VAL A 140 -19.46 -0.55 16.00
C VAL A 140 -19.71 -1.56 17.11
N ASN A 141 -20.29 -2.69 16.74
CA ASN A 141 -20.43 -3.89 17.56
C ASN A 141 -20.60 -5.10 16.64
N ASN A 142 -20.44 -6.31 17.19
CA ASN A 142 -20.46 -7.55 16.41
C ASN A 142 -21.75 -7.74 15.59
N VAL A 143 -22.92 -7.31 16.08
CA VAL A 143 -24.18 -7.46 15.33
C VAL A 143 -24.19 -6.55 14.12
N VAL A 144 -23.84 -5.27 14.30
CA VAL A 144 -23.82 -4.28 13.22
C VAL A 144 -22.77 -4.63 12.19
N VAL A 145 -21.53 -4.89 12.60
CA VAL A 145 -20.41 -5.17 11.68
C VAL A 145 -20.67 -6.45 10.88
N ASN A 146 -21.12 -7.54 11.53
CA ASN A 146 -21.42 -8.78 10.81
C ASN A 146 -22.62 -8.65 9.87
N THR A 147 -23.64 -7.88 10.26
CA THR A 147 -24.81 -7.65 9.38
C THR A 147 -24.39 -6.80 8.19
N PHE A 148 -23.60 -5.76 8.41
CA PHE A 148 -23.07 -4.91 7.36
C PHE A 148 -22.16 -5.70 6.41
N ASP A 149 -21.22 -6.52 6.90
CA ASP A 149 -20.36 -7.36 6.06
C ASP A 149 -21.17 -8.27 5.13
N ASN A 150 -22.17 -8.98 5.67
CA ASN A 150 -23.03 -9.84 4.86
C ASN A 150 -23.80 -9.08 3.78
N LEU A 151 -24.31 -7.89 4.11
CA LEU A 151 -25.03 -7.02 3.18
C LEU A 151 -24.09 -6.43 2.13
N PHE A 152 -22.94 -5.93 2.57
CA PHE A 152 -21.92 -5.33 1.71
C PHE A 152 -21.44 -6.34 0.69
N ARG A 153 -21.15 -7.58 1.12
CA ARG A 153 -20.87 -8.71 0.24
C ARG A 153 -22.01 -9.02 -0.71
N ALA A 154 -23.26 -9.04 -0.24
CA ALA A 154 -24.42 -9.34 -1.09
C ALA A 154 -24.67 -8.25 -2.15
N ASN A 155 -24.36 -6.99 -1.82
CA ASN A 155 -24.48 -5.85 -2.73
C ASN A 155 -23.24 -5.64 -3.60
N GLY A 156 -22.26 -6.54 -3.51
CA GLY A 156 -21.07 -6.50 -4.35
C GLY A 156 -19.96 -5.55 -3.91
N GLY A 157 -20.01 -5.09 -2.67
CA GLY A 157 -19.02 -4.20 -2.11
C GLY A 157 -17.61 -4.80 -2.04
N LEU A 158 -17.48 -6.12 -1.88
CA LEU A 158 -16.14 -6.71 -1.82
C LEU A 158 -15.42 -6.63 -3.15
N GLN A 159 -16.07 -6.99 -4.26
CA GLN A 159 -15.42 -6.89 -5.57
C GLN A 159 -15.05 -5.45 -5.92
N ARG A 160 -15.92 -4.48 -5.62
CA ARG A 160 -15.70 -3.04 -5.86
C ARG A 160 -14.55 -2.40 -5.06
N PHE A 161 -14.09 -3.06 -4.00
CA PHE A 161 -12.97 -2.55 -3.20
C PHE A 161 -11.73 -3.44 -3.31
N SER A 162 -11.73 -4.37 -4.28
CA SER A 162 -10.65 -5.35 -4.51
C SER A 162 -9.70 -5.00 -5.65
N ASP A 163 -9.89 -3.85 -6.28
CA ASP A 163 -9.35 -3.43 -7.57
C ASP A 163 -8.45 -2.19 -7.50
N PRO A 164 -7.44 -2.17 -6.61
CA PRO A 164 -6.70 -0.96 -6.26
C PRO A 164 -6.16 -0.23 -7.48
N ASN A 165 -6.51 1.06 -7.54
CA ASN A 165 -6.07 2.02 -8.55
C ASN A 165 -4.77 2.73 -8.14
N ILE A 166 -3.60 2.14 -8.45
CA ILE A 166 -2.29 2.66 -8.02
C ILE A 166 -1.85 3.87 -8.85
N SER A 167 -1.78 5.06 -8.25
CA SER A 167 -1.32 6.29 -8.90
C SER A 167 0.18 6.56 -8.78
N TYR A 168 0.79 6.21 -7.65
CA TYR A 168 2.23 6.37 -7.43
C TYR A 168 2.70 5.50 -6.29
N VAL A 169 4.01 5.26 -6.26
CA VAL A 169 4.70 4.59 -5.15
C VAL A 169 6.02 5.34 -4.92
N ASN A 170 6.06 6.10 -3.83
CA ASN A 170 7.15 7.00 -3.48
C ASN A 170 7.78 6.61 -2.15
N GLN A 171 9.01 7.02 -1.93
CA GLN A 171 9.71 6.84 -0.67
C GLN A 171 10.44 8.12 -0.28
N ASN A 172 10.40 8.48 1.01
CA ASN A 172 11.17 9.60 1.55
C ASN A 172 12.53 9.15 2.10
N ALA A 173 13.38 10.11 2.50
CA ALA A 173 14.73 9.82 2.99
C ALA A 173 14.78 8.98 4.29
N THR A 174 13.68 8.93 5.06
CA THR A 174 13.59 8.11 6.28
C THR A 174 13.14 6.68 6.00
N GLY A 175 12.87 6.33 4.73
CA GLY A 175 12.37 5.01 4.34
C GLY A 175 10.85 4.87 4.37
N HIS A 176 10.10 5.92 4.68
CA HIS A 176 8.63 5.85 4.63
C HIS A 176 8.17 5.73 3.18
N ILE A 177 7.48 4.63 2.87
CA ILE A 177 6.90 4.34 1.56
C ILE A 177 5.47 4.85 1.56
N SER A 178 5.08 5.55 0.51
CA SER A 178 3.75 6.11 0.31
C SER A 178 3.20 5.65 -1.03
N ILE A 179 1.98 5.13 -1.01
CA ILE A 179 1.25 4.62 -2.17
C ILE A 179 0.01 5.49 -2.33
N GLY A 180 -0.16 6.05 -3.53
CA GLY A 180 -1.38 6.77 -3.88
C GLY A 180 -2.40 5.83 -4.48
N LEU A 181 -3.60 5.77 -3.91
CA LEU A 181 -4.74 5.05 -4.45
C LEU A 181 -5.72 6.06 -5.05
N ALA A 182 -5.87 6.09 -6.37
CA ALA A 182 -6.91 6.87 -7.01
C ALA A 182 -8.29 6.31 -6.62
N GLY A 183 -9.28 7.18 -6.52
CA GLY A 183 -10.63 6.80 -6.16
C GLY A 183 -11.58 7.98 -6.20
N HIS A 184 -12.67 7.90 -5.44
CA HIS A 184 -13.70 8.93 -5.40
C HIS A 184 -13.55 9.85 -4.18
N LEU A 185 -13.83 11.14 -4.34
CA LEU A 185 -14.05 12.11 -3.27
C LEU A 185 -15.33 11.81 -2.48
N ASP A 186 -16.29 11.18 -3.15
CA ASP A 186 -17.53 10.70 -2.55
C ASP A 186 -17.97 9.40 -3.21
N ALA A 187 -17.91 8.32 -2.45
CA ALA A 187 -18.34 6.98 -2.81
C ALA A 187 -19.70 6.63 -2.17
N ARG A 188 -20.45 7.60 -1.64
CA ARG A 188 -21.69 7.37 -0.89
C ARG A 188 -22.67 6.45 -1.61
N ASP A 189 -22.84 6.63 -2.92
CA ASP A 189 -23.79 5.86 -3.74
C ASP A 189 -23.45 4.35 -3.72
N ALA A 190 -22.18 3.98 -3.58
CA ALA A 190 -21.75 2.58 -3.49
C ALA A 190 -22.18 1.88 -2.19
N PHE A 191 -22.63 2.64 -1.17
CA PHE A 191 -23.02 2.09 0.13
C PHE A 191 -24.51 2.28 0.46
N GLU A 192 -25.25 3.05 -0.34
CA GLU A 192 -26.62 3.44 -0.01
C GLU A 192 -27.53 2.24 0.24
N ASP A 193 -27.51 1.26 -0.67
CA ASP A 193 -28.29 0.02 -0.52
C ASP A 193 -27.89 -0.79 0.72
N THR A 194 -26.60 -0.80 1.07
CA THR A 194 -26.10 -1.52 2.24
C THR A 194 -26.59 -0.87 3.53
N PHE A 195 -26.54 0.47 3.63
CA PHE A 195 -27.07 1.20 4.80
C PHE A 195 -28.58 1.06 4.93
N ASN A 196 -29.33 1.21 3.83
CA ASN A 196 -30.78 1.07 3.82
C ASN A 196 -31.21 -0.33 4.29
N GLN A 197 -30.53 -1.38 3.82
CA GLN A 197 -30.81 -2.75 4.24
C GLN A 197 -30.35 -3.03 5.68
N LEU A 198 -29.26 -2.42 6.14
CA LEU A 198 -28.77 -2.56 7.51
C LEU A 198 -29.82 -2.06 8.51
N GLU A 199 -30.33 -0.85 8.30
CA GLU A 199 -31.36 -0.25 9.16
C GLU A 199 -32.60 -1.16 9.22
N GLN A 200 -33.09 -1.60 8.06
CA GLN A 200 -34.25 -2.52 7.98
C GLN A 200 -34.02 -3.83 8.73
N LYS A 201 -32.84 -4.45 8.59
CA LYS A 201 -32.53 -5.73 9.24
C LYS A 201 -32.38 -5.60 10.75
N ILE A 202 -31.73 -4.55 11.24
CA ILE A 202 -31.50 -4.37 12.67
C ILE A 202 -32.77 -3.87 13.36
N ALA A 203 -33.60 -3.06 12.70
CA ALA A 203 -34.89 -2.62 13.23
C ALA A 203 -35.83 -3.78 13.62
N LEU A 204 -35.69 -4.96 12.98
CA LEU A 204 -36.43 -6.18 13.36
C LEU A 204 -36.05 -6.71 14.76
N LEU A 205 -34.82 -6.44 15.20
CA LEU A 205 -34.29 -6.87 16.50
C LEU A 205 -34.35 -5.75 17.54
N LEU A 206 -34.16 -4.51 17.10
CA LEU A 206 -34.08 -3.30 17.91
C LEU A 206 -34.94 -2.21 17.23
N PRO A 207 -36.25 -2.10 17.56
CA PRO A 207 -37.20 -1.23 16.85
C PRO A 207 -36.85 0.26 16.78
N ASP A 208 -35.95 0.73 17.65
CA ASP A 208 -35.48 2.13 17.69
C ASP A 208 -34.07 2.31 17.12
N PHE A 209 -33.50 1.27 16.50
CA PHE A 209 -32.18 1.37 15.88
C PHE A 209 -32.24 2.23 14.61
N GLN A 210 -31.45 3.30 14.60
CA GLN A 210 -31.25 4.17 13.45
C GLN A 210 -29.75 4.40 13.27
N VAL A 211 -29.24 4.02 12.10
CA VAL A 211 -27.86 4.31 11.69
C VAL A 211 -27.91 5.27 10.50
N PRO A 212 -27.44 6.52 10.66
CA PRO A 212 -27.50 7.46 9.56
C PRO A 212 -26.48 7.07 8.48
N LEU A 213 -26.91 7.05 7.23
CA LEU A 213 -25.99 7.04 6.09
C LEU A 213 -25.20 8.37 6.11
N PRO A 214 -23.86 8.34 6.16
CA PRO A 214 -23.06 9.56 6.14
C PRO A 214 -23.37 10.44 4.92
N PRO A 215 -23.32 11.79 5.05
CA PRO A 215 -23.60 12.70 3.94
C PRO A 215 -22.59 12.59 2.79
N SER A 216 -21.40 12.05 3.07
CA SER A 216 -20.40 11.65 2.09
C SER A 216 -19.62 10.47 2.67
N ILE A 217 -19.24 9.52 1.82
CA ILE A 217 -18.39 8.40 2.20
C ILE A 217 -17.09 8.48 1.41
N ARG A 218 -15.97 8.51 2.11
CA ARG A 218 -14.62 8.59 1.56
C ARG A 218 -13.90 7.32 1.93
N ALA A 219 -13.64 6.47 0.96
CA ALA A 219 -12.90 5.24 1.15
C ALA A 219 -12.08 4.97 -0.11
N SER A 220 -10.81 4.65 0.08
CA SER A 220 -10.04 4.01 -0.98
C SER A 220 -10.48 2.56 -1.14
N GLU A 221 -10.20 2.00 -2.30
CA GLU A 221 -10.00 0.55 -2.46
C GLU A 221 -8.87 0.06 -1.54
N ILE A 222 -8.74 -1.26 -1.43
CA ILE A 222 -7.69 -1.89 -0.62
C ILE A 222 -6.58 -2.39 -1.53
N VAL A 223 -5.33 -2.16 -1.15
CA VAL A 223 -4.17 -2.76 -1.80
C VAL A 223 -3.51 -3.78 -0.87
N LYS A 224 -3.22 -4.97 -1.42
CA LYS A 224 -2.34 -5.94 -0.76
C LYS A 224 -0.89 -5.63 -1.12
N VAL A 225 -0.03 -5.52 -0.12
CA VAL A 225 1.38 -5.20 -0.29
C VAL A 225 2.23 -6.36 0.20
N GLU A 226 3.13 -6.84 -0.63
CA GLU A 226 4.22 -7.71 -0.19
C GLU A 226 5.54 -6.94 -0.25
N TYR A 227 6.19 -6.78 0.90
CA TYR A 227 7.46 -6.06 1.02
C TYR A 227 8.33 -6.72 2.08
N ASN A 228 9.58 -7.04 1.72
CA ASN A 228 10.56 -7.64 2.63
C ASN A 228 10.03 -8.90 3.35
N GLY A 229 9.30 -9.75 2.62
CA GLY A 229 8.70 -10.98 3.15
C GLY A 229 7.52 -10.77 4.11
N LYS A 230 6.97 -9.56 4.21
CA LYS A 230 5.73 -9.29 4.96
C LYS A 230 4.60 -8.99 4.00
N THR A 231 3.39 -9.38 4.39
CA THR A 231 2.15 -9.03 3.69
C THR A 231 1.40 -8.00 4.53
N GLU A 232 0.96 -6.92 3.92
CA GLU A 232 0.16 -5.87 4.56
C GLU A 232 -1.05 -5.54 3.69
N TYR A 233 -2.15 -5.13 4.31
CA TYR A 233 -3.31 -4.55 3.61
C TYR A 233 -3.41 -3.07 3.98
N LEU A 234 -3.45 -2.22 2.95
CA LEU A 234 -3.45 -0.77 3.13
C LEU A 234 -4.72 -0.18 2.50
N TYR A 235 -5.33 0.76 3.23
CA TYR A 235 -6.48 1.54 2.81
C TYR A 235 -6.56 2.85 3.62
N GLY A 236 -7.36 3.80 3.14
CA GLY A 236 -7.54 5.08 3.79
C GLY A 236 -8.93 5.68 3.58
N PHE A 237 -9.29 6.63 4.44
CA PHE A 237 -10.59 7.33 4.43
C PHE A 237 -10.44 8.86 4.32
N VAL A 238 -9.20 9.33 4.14
CA VAL A 238 -8.88 10.76 4.00
C VAL A 238 -8.34 10.99 2.59
N PRO A 239 -9.14 11.58 1.69
CA PRO A 239 -8.72 11.87 0.33
C PRO A 239 -7.94 13.18 0.25
N THR A 240 -7.03 13.25 -0.71
CA THR A 240 -6.55 14.49 -1.31
C THR A 240 -7.26 14.66 -2.65
N PRO A 241 -7.90 15.81 -2.95
CA PRO A 241 -8.40 16.07 -4.30
C PRO A 241 -7.25 16.00 -5.31
N SER A 242 -7.39 15.14 -6.32
CA SER A 242 -6.32 14.87 -7.30
C SER A 242 -6.22 15.93 -8.39
N GLY A 243 -7.27 16.75 -8.55
CA GLY A 243 -7.42 17.65 -9.69
C GLY A 243 -7.77 16.94 -11.02
N LEU A 244 -7.93 15.61 -11.00
CA LEU A 244 -8.31 14.81 -12.16
C LEU A 244 -9.76 14.33 -12.07
N VAL A 245 -10.32 13.88 -13.19
CA VAL A 245 -11.55 13.07 -13.27
C VAL A 245 -11.40 12.04 -14.39
N ASN A 246 -12.06 10.89 -14.32
CA ASN A 246 -12.09 9.98 -15.46
C ASN A 246 -12.89 10.58 -16.62
N LEU A 247 -12.33 10.52 -17.83
CA LEU A 247 -12.92 11.12 -19.03
C LEU A 247 -14.28 10.51 -19.40
N GLU A 248 -14.52 9.23 -19.08
CA GLU A 248 -15.71 8.50 -19.48
C GLU A 248 -16.91 8.78 -18.56
N ASP A 249 -16.68 8.79 -17.25
CA ASP A 249 -17.75 8.95 -16.25
C ASP A 249 -17.78 10.34 -15.58
N GLY A 250 -16.73 11.15 -15.72
CA GLY A 250 -16.60 12.48 -15.13
C GLY A 250 -16.53 12.52 -13.60
N THR A 251 -16.37 11.39 -12.91
CA THR A 251 -16.48 11.29 -11.45
C THR A 251 -15.42 10.39 -10.78
N SER A 252 -14.89 9.38 -11.47
CA SER A 252 -13.82 8.51 -10.94
C SER A 252 -12.47 9.22 -10.93
N HIS A 253 -11.55 8.72 -10.11
CA HIS A 253 -10.17 9.21 -9.97
C HIS A 253 -10.03 10.69 -9.53
N ASN A 254 -11.08 11.26 -8.93
CA ASN A 254 -11.08 12.66 -8.47
C ASN A 254 -10.50 12.86 -7.05
N ALA A 255 -10.12 11.77 -6.39
CA ALA A 255 -9.34 11.76 -5.17
C ALA A 255 -8.13 10.84 -5.30
N THR A 256 -7.09 11.14 -4.52
CA THR A 256 -6.03 10.20 -4.20
C THR A 256 -5.97 10.00 -2.68
N TYR A 257 -5.98 8.74 -2.26
CA TYR A 257 -5.81 8.32 -0.88
C TYR A 257 -4.38 7.88 -0.69
N GLN A 258 -3.61 8.65 0.11
CA GLN A 258 -2.24 8.29 0.41
C GLN A 258 -2.20 7.34 1.61
N VAL A 259 -1.77 6.11 1.36
CA VAL A 259 -1.48 5.08 2.36
C VAL A 259 0.02 4.83 2.42
N GLY A 260 0.51 4.20 3.48
CA GLY A 260 1.95 4.00 3.59
C GLY A 260 2.37 3.23 4.82
N PHE A 261 3.64 2.86 4.82
CA PHE A 261 4.29 2.09 5.87
C PHE A 261 5.78 2.42 5.92
N LEU A 262 6.45 2.05 7.01
CA LEU A 262 7.89 2.26 7.13
C LEU A 262 8.66 1.13 6.44
N GLY A 263 9.31 1.46 5.33
CA GLY A 263 10.19 0.57 4.59
C GLY A 263 11.65 0.65 5.02
N ALA A 264 12.53 0.07 4.20
CA ALA A 264 13.98 0.23 4.37
C ALA A 264 14.36 1.63 3.86
N PRO A 265 15.17 2.42 4.59
CA PRO A 265 15.69 3.68 4.06
C PRO A 265 16.36 3.45 2.70
N PRO A 266 16.26 4.41 1.76
CA PRO A 266 17.03 4.34 0.53
C PRO A 266 18.50 4.09 0.88
N GLY A 267 19.10 3.06 0.29
CA GLY A 267 20.54 2.84 0.43
C GLY A 267 21.31 4.08 -0.05
N PRO A 268 22.58 4.26 0.35
CA PRO A 268 23.41 5.29 -0.26
C PRO A 268 23.34 5.10 -1.77
N SER A 269 22.97 6.16 -2.49
CA SER A 269 22.96 6.16 -3.95
C SER A 269 24.26 5.52 -4.43
N SER A 270 24.24 4.70 -5.47
CA SER A 270 25.48 4.20 -6.10
C SER A 270 26.37 5.33 -6.65
N SER A 271 25.92 6.58 -6.56
CA SER A 271 26.70 7.80 -6.78
C SER A 271 27.33 8.42 -5.53
N GLU A 272 27.07 7.90 -4.33
CA GLU A 272 27.88 8.24 -3.15
C GLU A 272 29.22 7.52 -3.26
N PRO A 273 30.36 8.20 -3.04
CA PRO A 273 31.65 7.55 -3.00
C PRO A 273 31.56 6.43 -1.96
N GLN A 274 31.72 5.18 -2.37
CA GLN A 274 31.96 4.13 -1.39
C GLN A 274 33.16 4.58 -0.57
N ASP A 275 33.00 4.62 0.75
CA ASP A 275 34.13 4.73 1.66
C ASP A 275 35.10 3.63 1.26
N VAL A 276 36.20 4.04 0.64
CA VAL A 276 37.31 3.17 0.29
C VAL A 276 37.72 2.54 1.62
N PRO A 277 37.78 1.20 1.73
CA PRO A 277 38.30 0.58 2.94
C PRO A 277 39.68 1.18 3.16
N GLU A 278 39.87 1.95 4.23
CA GLU A 278 41.19 2.48 4.53
C GLU A 278 42.14 1.29 4.58
N SER A 279 43.18 1.33 3.74
CA SER A 279 44.21 0.31 3.62
C SER A 279 45.08 0.29 4.89
N SER A 280 44.48 -0.04 6.02
CA SER A 280 45.12 -0.12 7.33
C SER A 280 45.66 -1.53 7.62
N THR A 281 45.54 -2.46 6.68
CA THR A 281 46.02 -3.85 6.82
C THR A 281 47.24 -4.20 5.95
N VAL A 282 47.76 -3.28 5.12
CA VAL A 282 48.94 -3.55 4.27
C VAL A 282 50.26 -2.98 4.82
N LEU A 283 50.24 -2.29 5.96
CA LEU A 283 51.45 -1.81 6.66
C LEU A 283 51.86 -2.67 7.88
N GLY A 284 51.34 -3.90 7.96
CA GLY A 284 51.64 -4.87 9.03
C GLY A 284 52.58 -6.01 8.64
N LEU A 285 53.14 -6.00 7.41
CA LEU A 285 53.86 -7.16 6.84
C LEU A 285 55.31 -6.90 6.43
N ILE A 286 55.94 -5.82 6.91
CA ILE A 286 57.38 -5.58 6.75
C ILE A 286 57.96 -5.04 8.07
N ALA A 287 58.04 -5.87 9.10
CA ALA A 287 58.85 -5.57 10.28
C ALA A 287 59.40 -6.80 11.03
N VAL A 288 59.21 -8.02 10.50
CA VAL A 288 59.70 -9.24 11.16
C VAL A 288 60.27 -10.20 10.10
N ALA A 289 61.52 -9.98 9.69
CA ALA A 289 62.46 -11.05 9.30
C ALA A 289 63.80 -10.48 8.74
N GLY A 290 64.89 -10.72 9.49
CA GLY A 290 66.29 -10.63 9.02
C GLY A 290 66.90 -9.23 9.08
N LEU A 291 68.12 -8.98 9.55
CA LEU A 291 69.33 -9.79 9.70
C LEU A 291 70.33 -8.82 10.42
N PHE A 292 71.11 -9.16 11.44
CA PHE A 292 72.40 -9.85 11.38
C PHE A 292 73.01 -10.02 12.78
N THR A 293 73.67 -11.16 12.98
CA THR A 293 74.57 -11.54 14.08
C THR A 293 76.02 -11.01 13.89
N ALA A 294 76.80 -11.08 14.98
CA ALA A 294 78.27 -10.94 15.13
C ALA A 294 78.79 -9.51 15.44
N GLY A 295 79.73 -9.28 16.36
CA GLY A 295 80.50 -10.13 17.27
C GLY A 295 81.68 -9.34 17.87
N GLY A 296 81.96 -9.54 19.16
CA GLY A 296 83.29 -9.43 19.79
C GLY A 296 84.00 -8.06 19.93
N LYS A 297 84.17 -7.60 21.18
CA LYS A 297 85.48 -7.62 21.90
C LYS A 297 85.41 -6.84 23.22
N LEU A 298 85.69 -7.55 24.31
CA LEU A 298 86.18 -7.00 25.57
C LEU A 298 87.66 -6.61 25.42
N ARG A 299 88.04 -5.39 25.82
CA ARG A 299 89.31 -5.12 26.51
C ARG A 299 89.36 -3.73 27.17
N LYS A 300 89.43 -3.78 28.51
CA LYS A 300 89.99 -2.90 29.56
C LYS A 300 90.41 -1.45 29.27
N ALA A 301 90.06 -0.58 30.23
CA ALA A 301 90.98 0.39 30.86
C ALA A 301 90.74 0.42 32.38
N ASN A 302 91.81 0.65 33.15
CA ASN A 302 91.95 0.51 34.60
C ASN A 302 91.43 1.72 35.40
N CYS A 303 91.04 1.46 36.66
CA CYS A 303 91.61 2.02 37.89
C CYS A 303 91.61 0.92 38.96
#